data_AF-A0A346RWZ3-F1
#
_entry.id   AF-A0A346RWZ3-F1
#
_cell.length_a   1.000
_cell.length_b   1.000
_cell.length_c   1.000
_cell.angle_alpha   90.00
_cell.angle_beta   90.00
_cell.angle_gamma   90.00
#
_symmetry.space_group_name_H-M   'P 1'
#
loop_
_entity.id
_entity.type
_entity.pdbx_description
1 polymer ?
#
loop_
_entity_poly.entity_id
_entity_poly.type
_entity_poly.pdbx_seq_one_letter_code
_entity_poly.pdbx_strand_id
1 'polypeptide(L)'
;MNTRSQQLMVEERPDYEWLEKEISSKLVGHFEQALGAGDLALALKLIGRFSIRASSYSEQLQFEDGMRELTEFKQILVRAFDSINETPDDEESSKAKIGLADTWATYGSNLCLETLRRMLTFENELQKYFDANDWSRKSLRNLPAFLQVELSPIVKRIEFEIEVEGRRLSKPRYLQQLAIQKLLRHYSKILPSISHYFEHELPEFVEAMTKLRMSKAATQVVLSSLHTHWKLASFWLGELANMVERYKEYQHYSEEHYRLPEIDISEMIEQLSKARDDAISSLGNPEIVGHIFDAEQDDDLPDHFGQTYFELAEACINAIEQNDEHKLDRVFPMFFSLAILAADSKFPDPSLKVNDEFRLHLISSVINDLASVLGFAILYGAYFGNEKLSEGVLQKFHTLVEKATSKQEYLKRMLLLSDLSGISMSASPRGLIRMNWKMAFEHQAREDGYGDQMMFSEGKQHANVLVREFLSSLSDASHLFFATELLPKLDVADFKIDHRITSLARRLKGDGDE
;
A
#
# COMPACT_ATOMS: atom_id res chain seq x y z
N MET A 1 56.05 -42.98 20.75
CA MET A 1 54.77 -43.33 20.08
C MET A 1 53.67 -43.24 21.11
N ASN A 2 52.77 -42.25 20.98
CA ASN A 2 51.40 -42.27 21.50
C ASN A 2 50.70 -41.00 21.00
N THR A 3 50.18 -41.07 19.77
CA THR A 3 49.25 -40.09 19.21
C THR A 3 47.85 -40.40 19.72
N ARG A 4 47.38 -39.62 20.70
CA ARG A 4 45.95 -39.55 21.05
C ARG A 4 45.21 -38.96 19.85
N SER A 5 44.44 -39.78 19.17
CA SER A 5 43.43 -39.33 18.21
C SER A 5 42.38 -38.50 18.96
N GLN A 6 42.42 -37.18 18.80
CA GLN A 6 41.26 -36.32 19.06
C GLN A 6 40.21 -36.68 18.00
N GLN A 7 39.33 -37.63 18.31
CA GLN A 7 38.08 -37.73 17.57
C GLN A 7 37.30 -36.44 17.83
N LEU A 8 37.14 -35.63 16.79
CA LEU A 8 36.12 -34.58 16.74
C LEU A 8 34.80 -35.25 17.08
N MET A 9 34.28 -35.01 18.29
CA MET A 9 32.91 -35.36 18.62
C MET A 9 32.02 -34.50 17.73
N VAL A 10 31.49 -35.11 16.68
CA VAL A 10 30.43 -34.50 15.87
C VAL A 10 29.21 -34.43 16.78
N GLU A 11 28.85 -33.24 17.25
CA GLU A 11 27.54 -33.02 17.88
C GLU A 11 26.47 -33.20 16.81
N GLU A 12 25.82 -34.37 16.80
CA GLU A 12 24.58 -34.57 16.06
C GLU A 12 23.50 -33.65 16.66
N ARG A 13 23.25 -32.51 16.02
CA ARG A 13 22.12 -31.65 16.37
C ARG A 13 20.87 -32.18 15.66
N PRO A 14 19.79 -32.48 16.38
CA PRO A 14 18.52 -32.87 15.75
C PRO A 14 18.00 -31.69 14.92
N ASP A 15 17.80 -31.91 13.61
CA ASP A 15 17.07 -30.97 12.74
C ASP A 15 15.58 -31.20 12.93
N TYR A 16 14.97 -30.41 13.82
CA TYR A 16 13.55 -30.48 14.12
C TYR A 16 12.66 -30.10 12.92
N GLU A 17 13.22 -29.50 11.87
CA GLU A 17 12.52 -29.01 10.68
C GLU A 17 12.80 -29.88 9.44
N TRP A 18 13.56 -30.97 9.56
CA TRP A 18 13.99 -31.79 8.41
C TRP A 18 12.81 -32.26 7.55
N LEU A 19 11.74 -32.74 8.18
CA LEU A 19 10.56 -33.23 7.46
C LEU A 19 9.86 -32.10 6.70
N GLU A 20 9.77 -30.92 7.30
CA GLU A 20 9.14 -29.75 6.69
C GLU A 20 9.94 -29.25 5.48
N LYS A 21 11.28 -29.24 5.61
CA LYS A 21 12.21 -28.91 4.51
C LYS A 21 12.10 -29.89 3.33
N GLU A 22 12.10 -31.20 3.60
CA GLU A 22 11.95 -32.24 2.57
C GLU A 22 10.60 -32.16 1.86
N ILE A 23 9.52 -31.92 2.60
CA ILE A 23 8.18 -31.77 2.01
C ILE A 23 8.13 -30.49 1.16
N SER A 24 8.61 -29.36 1.67
CA SER A 24 8.62 -28.09 0.93
C SER A 24 9.43 -28.23 -0.36
N SER A 25 10.64 -28.80 -0.31
CA SER A 25 11.48 -29.03 -1.49
C SER A 25 10.78 -29.87 -2.57
N LYS A 26 10.09 -30.96 -2.19
CA LYS A 26 9.34 -31.78 -3.16
C LYS A 26 8.15 -31.04 -3.78
N LEU A 27 7.47 -30.23 -2.98
CA LEU A 27 6.32 -29.45 -3.42
C LEU A 27 6.73 -28.33 -4.38
N VAL A 28 7.83 -27.63 -4.07
CA VAL A 28 8.47 -26.66 -4.96
C VAL A 28 8.92 -27.34 -6.26
N GLY A 29 9.49 -28.55 -6.18
CA GLY A 29 9.86 -29.34 -7.35
C GLY A 29 8.68 -29.70 -8.26
N HIS A 30 7.48 -29.97 -7.71
CA HIS A 30 6.27 -30.18 -8.52
C HIS A 30 5.81 -28.92 -9.23
N PHE A 31 5.97 -27.76 -8.60
CA PHE A 31 5.68 -26.46 -9.23
C PHE A 31 6.66 -26.15 -10.37
N GLU A 32 7.95 -26.39 -10.16
CA GLU A 32 8.98 -26.24 -11.21
C GLU A 32 8.72 -27.18 -12.40
N GLN A 33 8.32 -28.43 -12.13
CA GLN A 33 7.95 -29.39 -13.19
C GLN A 33 6.72 -28.95 -13.98
N ALA A 34 5.69 -28.40 -13.31
CA ALA A 34 4.49 -27.90 -13.99
C ALA A 34 4.82 -26.75 -14.93
N LEU A 35 5.66 -25.80 -14.49
CA LEU A 35 6.14 -24.69 -15.31
C LEU A 35 7.03 -25.17 -16.46
N GLY A 36 7.94 -26.11 -16.21
CA GLY A 36 8.81 -26.70 -17.25
C GLY A 36 8.04 -27.50 -18.31
N ALA A 37 6.86 -28.02 -17.97
CA ALA A 37 5.95 -28.66 -18.91
C ALA A 37 5.06 -27.67 -19.69
N GLY A 38 5.10 -26.38 -19.35
CA GLY A 38 4.24 -25.34 -19.93
C GLY A 38 2.80 -25.34 -19.41
N ASP A 39 2.47 -26.13 -18.37
CA ASP A 39 1.13 -26.18 -17.79
C ASP A 39 0.93 -25.05 -16.75
N LEU A 40 0.72 -23.83 -17.27
CA LEU A 40 0.53 -22.63 -16.45
C LEU A 40 -0.71 -22.69 -15.56
N ALA A 41 -1.77 -23.38 -15.99
CA ALA A 41 -2.99 -23.53 -15.20
C ALA A 41 -2.76 -24.43 -13.98
N LEU A 42 -2.03 -25.54 -14.16
CA LEU A 42 -1.60 -26.39 -13.04
C LEU A 42 -0.66 -25.63 -12.10
N ALA A 43 0.31 -24.90 -12.64
CA ALA A 43 1.22 -24.10 -11.83
C ALA A 43 0.45 -23.07 -10.98
N LEU A 44 -0.52 -22.36 -11.57
CA LEU A 44 -1.37 -21.40 -10.87
C LEU A 44 -2.17 -22.06 -9.73
N LYS A 45 -2.74 -23.23 -10.00
CA LYS A 45 -3.47 -24.01 -9.00
C LYS A 45 -2.56 -24.50 -7.87
N LEU A 46 -1.31 -24.85 -8.17
CA LEU A 46 -0.33 -25.29 -7.18
C LEU A 46 0.07 -24.13 -6.26
N ILE A 47 0.50 -22.99 -6.82
CA ILE A 47 0.89 -21.82 -6.01
C ILE A 47 -0.29 -21.28 -5.18
N GLY A 48 -1.51 -21.30 -5.75
CA GLY A 48 -2.72 -20.94 -5.01
C GLY A 48 -3.07 -21.89 -3.86
N ARG A 49 -2.63 -23.17 -3.92
CA ARG A 49 -2.74 -24.10 -2.78
C ARG A 49 -1.62 -23.92 -1.77
N PHE A 50 -0.42 -23.56 -2.24
CA PHE A 50 0.70 -23.26 -1.35
C PHE A 50 0.47 -21.99 -0.56
N SER A 51 -0.20 -20.98 -1.13
CA SER A 51 -0.52 -19.74 -0.41
C SER A 51 -1.38 -19.96 0.85
N ILE A 52 -2.19 -21.03 0.90
CA ILE A 52 -2.95 -21.43 2.09
C ILE A 52 -2.02 -21.81 3.27
N ARG A 53 -0.81 -22.29 2.99
CA ARG A 53 0.19 -22.63 4.01
C ARG A 53 0.69 -21.40 4.77
N ALA A 54 0.49 -20.18 4.24
CA ALA A 54 0.82 -18.94 4.94
C ALA A 54 0.23 -18.94 6.36
N SER A 55 -1.06 -19.28 6.50
CA SER A 55 -1.72 -19.34 7.80
C SER A 55 -1.10 -20.38 8.73
N SER A 56 -0.72 -21.55 8.20
CA SER A 56 -0.07 -22.60 8.99
C SER A 56 1.33 -22.20 9.48
N TYR A 57 2.14 -21.57 8.62
CA TYR A 57 3.43 -21.00 9.02
C TYR A 57 3.26 -19.91 10.07
N SER A 58 2.28 -19.02 9.86
CA SER A 58 1.98 -17.95 10.80
C SER A 58 1.52 -18.47 12.16
N GLU A 59 0.63 -19.47 12.22
CA GLU A 59 0.14 -20.08 13.47
C GLU A 59 1.27 -20.57 14.38
N GLN A 60 2.30 -21.18 13.78
CA GLN A 60 3.49 -21.68 14.48
C GLN A 60 4.62 -20.65 14.62
N LEU A 61 4.43 -19.43 14.09
CA LEU A 61 5.45 -18.36 14.02
C LEU A 61 6.72 -18.80 13.27
N GLN A 62 6.56 -19.65 12.25
CA GLN A 62 7.61 -20.14 11.34
C GLN A 62 7.74 -19.23 10.10
N PHE A 63 7.87 -17.93 10.32
CA PHE A 63 7.93 -16.95 9.23
C PHE A 63 9.13 -17.15 8.29
N GLU A 64 10.29 -17.50 8.84
CA GLU A 64 11.54 -17.68 8.07
C GLU A 64 11.43 -18.81 7.03
N ASP A 65 10.74 -19.90 7.35
CA ASP A 65 10.54 -21.02 6.42
C ASP A 65 9.54 -20.67 5.33
N GLY A 66 8.46 -19.96 5.67
CA GLY A 66 7.52 -19.42 4.69
C GLY A 66 8.17 -18.44 3.71
N MET A 67 9.07 -17.57 4.21
CA MET A 67 9.83 -16.65 3.36
C MET A 67 10.82 -17.37 2.45
N ARG A 68 11.48 -18.43 2.94
CA ARG A 68 12.39 -19.23 2.11
C ARG A 68 11.64 -19.89 0.95
N GLU A 69 10.49 -20.50 1.24
CA GLU A 69 9.61 -21.09 0.22
C GLU A 69 9.16 -20.03 -0.81
N LEU A 70 8.81 -18.82 -0.35
CA LEU A 70 8.42 -17.71 -1.23
C LEU A 70 9.57 -17.24 -2.15
N THR A 71 10.80 -17.12 -1.61
CA THR A 71 11.99 -16.75 -2.40
C THR A 71 12.33 -17.82 -3.43
N GLU A 72 12.20 -19.10 -3.11
CA GLU A 72 12.37 -20.19 -4.07
C GLU A 72 11.34 -20.10 -5.21
N PHE A 73 10.06 -19.86 -4.89
CA PHE A 73 9.03 -19.65 -5.91
C PHE A 73 9.31 -18.43 -6.81
N LYS A 74 9.80 -17.31 -6.24
CA LYS A 74 10.21 -16.12 -7.01
C LYS A 74 11.25 -16.50 -8.07
N GLN A 75 12.30 -17.20 -7.67
CA GLN A 75 13.38 -17.59 -8.57
C GLN A 75 12.91 -18.53 -9.69
N ILE A 76 12.05 -19.50 -9.35
CA ILE A 76 11.49 -20.44 -10.33
C ILE A 76 10.58 -19.72 -11.33
N LEU A 77 9.72 -18.82 -10.85
CA LEU A 77 8.83 -18.02 -11.70
C LEU A 77 9.61 -17.15 -12.68
N VAL A 78 10.61 -16.41 -12.21
CA VAL A 78 11.43 -15.54 -13.07
C VAL A 78 12.15 -16.35 -14.16
N ARG A 79 12.73 -17.50 -13.82
CA ARG A 79 13.39 -18.38 -14.81
C ARG A 79 12.39 -18.97 -15.80
N ALA A 80 11.23 -19.41 -15.33
CA ALA A 80 10.20 -19.98 -16.18
C ALA A 80 9.66 -18.93 -17.18
N PHE A 81 9.37 -17.72 -16.72
CA PHE A 81 8.89 -16.66 -17.60
C PHE A 81 9.91 -16.24 -18.65
N ASP A 82 11.19 -16.18 -18.30
CA ASP A 82 12.27 -15.95 -19.26
C ASP A 82 12.27 -17.00 -20.40
N SER A 83 12.09 -18.27 -20.05
CA SER A 83 12.03 -19.35 -21.04
C SER A 83 10.75 -19.40 -21.89
N ILE A 84 9.61 -18.95 -21.34
CA ILE A 84 8.30 -19.04 -22.00
C ILE A 84 8.04 -17.83 -22.92
N ASN A 85 8.63 -16.67 -22.62
CA ASN A 85 8.49 -15.44 -23.40
C ASN A 85 9.09 -15.50 -24.81
N GLU A 86 9.77 -16.59 -25.19
CA GLU A 86 10.22 -16.84 -26.56
C GLU A 86 9.09 -17.30 -27.51
N THR A 87 7.93 -17.68 -26.98
CA THR A 87 6.76 -18.12 -27.76
C THR A 87 5.69 -17.02 -27.85
N PRO A 88 4.98 -16.86 -28.99
CA PRO A 88 3.89 -15.90 -29.10
C PRO A 88 2.82 -16.22 -28.06
N ASP A 89 2.48 -15.24 -27.23
CA ASP A 89 1.55 -15.40 -26.13
C ASP A 89 0.10 -15.54 -26.65
N ASP A 90 -0.52 -16.68 -26.37
CA ASP A 90 -1.97 -16.81 -26.42
C ASP A 90 -2.59 -16.03 -25.24
N GLU A 91 -3.80 -15.51 -25.41
CA GLU A 91 -4.51 -14.69 -24.41
C GLU A 91 -4.66 -15.42 -23.04
N GLU A 92 -4.90 -16.74 -23.09
CA GLU A 92 -5.01 -17.59 -21.91
C GLU A 92 -3.67 -17.78 -21.18
N SER A 93 -2.55 -17.83 -21.93
CA SER A 93 -1.19 -17.84 -21.36
C SER A 93 -0.89 -16.52 -20.63
N SER A 94 -1.25 -15.38 -21.23
CA SER A 94 -1.09 -14.07 -20.60
C SER A 94 -1.90 -13.96 -19.30
N LYS A 95 -3.15 -14.44 -19.27
CA LYS A 95 -4.00 -14.47 -18.07
C LYS A 95 -3.34 -15.31 -16.95
N ALA A 96 -2.83 -16.49 -17.30
CA ALA A 96 -2.18 -17.37 -16.34
C ALA A 96 -0.88 -16.78 -15.77
N LYS A 97 -0.06 -16.11 -16.60
CA LYS A 97 1.15 -15.39 -16.17
C LYS A 97 0.84 -14.27 -15.18
N ILE A 98 -0.19 -13.46 -15.44
CA ILE A 98 -0.65 -12.40 -14.52
C ILE A 98 -1.12 -13.03 -13.19
N GLY A 99 -1.94 -14.08 -13.26
CA GLY A 99 -2.43 -14.78 -12.07
C GLY A 99 -1.30 -15.39 -11.23
N LEU A 100 -0.26 -15.93 -11.87
CA LEU A 100 0.92 -16.49 -11.17
C LEU A 100 1.69 -15.40 -10.42
N ALA A 101 1.95 -14.27 -11.06
CA ALA A 101 2.64 -13.13 -10.45
C ALA A 101 1.83 -12.55 -9.28
N ASP A 102 0.53 -12.35 -9.47
CA ASP A 102 -0.38 -11.84 -8.43
C ASP A 102 -0.49 -12.81 -7.23
N THR A 103 -0.60 -14.11 -7.50
CA THR A 103 -0.70 -15.12 -6.44
C THR A 103 0.59 -15.20 -5.61
N TRP A 104 1.76 -15.03 -6.25
CA TRP A 104 3.04 -14.93 -5.53
C TRP A 104 3.09 -13.71 -4.60
N ALA A 105 2.74 -12.53 -5.11
CA ALA A 105 2.74 -11.29 -4.32
C ALA A 105 1.73 -11.35 -3.16
N THR A 106 0.56 -11.95 -3.42
CA THR A 106 -0.50 -12.21 -2.43
C THR A 106 -0.05 -13.20 -1.36
N TYR A 107 0.70 -14.24 -1.75
CA TYR A 107 1.23 -15.22 -0.79
C TYR A 107 2.16 -14.53 0.23
N GLY A 108 3.15 -13.75 -0.23
CA GLY A 108 4.04 -13.02 0.67
C GLY A 108 3.32 -11.99 1.54
N SER A 109 2.36 -11.26 0.96
CA SER A 109 1.53 -10.28 1.66
C SER A 109 0.70 -10.94 2.78
N ASN A 110 0.06 -12.06 2.49
CA ASN A 110 -0.72 -12.82 3.46
C ASN A 110 0.14 -13.42 4.57
N LEU A 111 1.32 -13.94 4.24
CA LEU A 111 2.27 -14.45 5.23
C LEU A 111 2.67 -13.35 6.23
N CYS A 112 2.93 -12.12 5.75
CA CYS A 112 3.25 -10.98 6.60
C CYS A 112 2.07 -10.61 7.52
N LEU A 113 0.87 -10.46 6.95
CA LEU A 113 -0.34 -10.07 7.68
C LEU A 113 -0.77 -11.09 8.73
N GLU A 114 -0.83 -12.38 8.36
CA GLU A 114 -1.25 -13.44 9.27
C GLU A 114 -0.21 -13.67 10.38
N THR A 115 1.08 -13.43 10.10
CA THR A 115 2.13 -13.50 11.12
C THR A 115 1.97 -12.39 12.15
N LEU A 116 1.75 -11.14 11.74
CA LEU A 116 1.49 -10.04 12.67
C LEU A 116 0.21 -10.27 13.47
N ARG A 117 -0.85 -10.75 12.80
CA ARG A 117 -2.08 -11.15 13.48
C ARG A 117 -1.83 -12.24 14.52
N ARG A 118 -1.01 -13.24 14.21
CA ARG A 118 -0.63 -14.27 15.17
C ARG A 118 0.10 -13.68 16.36
N MET A 119 1.05 -12.77 16.14
CA MET A 119 1.79 -12.12 17.23
C MET A 119 0.86 -11.45 18.24
N LEU A 120 -0.15 -10.70 17.76
CA LEU A 120 -1.13 -10.03 18.62
C LEU A 120 -2.06 -11.02 19.33
N THR A 121 -2.56 -12.03 18.62
CA THR A 121 -3.48 -13.02 19.23
C THR A 121 -2.78 -13.91 20.26
N PHE A 122 -1.50 -14.23 20.04
CA PHE A 122 -0.71 -15.08 20.92
C PHE A 122 -0.48 -14.46 22.31
N GLU A 123 -0.53 -13.13 22.44
CA GLU A 123 -0.43 -12.45 23.75
C GLU A 123 -1.45 -12.99 24.77
N ASN A 124 -2.70 -13.19 24.34
CA ASN A 124 -3.77 -13.71 25.19
C ASN A 124 -3.56 -15.18 25.58
N GLU A 125 -2.99 -15.98 24.69
CA GLU A 125 -2.64 -17.39 24.97
C GLU A 125 -1.48 -17.47 25.96
N LEU A 126 -0.47 -16.60 25.77
CA LEU A 126 0.67 -16.49 26.65
C LEU A 126 0.25 -16.04 28.06
N GLN A 127 -0.67 -15.08 28.16
CA GLN A 127 -1.21 -14.64 29.46
C GLN A 127 -1.90 -15.79 30.19
N LYS A 128 -2.77 -16.55 29.52
CA LYS A 128 -3.42 -17.74 30.10
C LYS A 128 -2.40 -18.79 30.55
N TYR A 129 -1.33 -18.98 29.78
CA TYR A 129 -0.24 -19.87 30.15
C TYR A 129 0.49 -19.40 31.42
N PHE A 130 0.74 -18.09 31.53
CA PHE A 130 1.36 -17.49 32.71
C PHE A 130 0.48 -17.57 33.95
N ASP A 131 -0.84 -17.41 33.81
CA ASP A 131 -1.80 -17.54 34.91
C ASP A 131 -1.88 -18.99 35.43
N ALA A 132 -1.81 -19.97 34.52
CA ALA A 132 -1.78 -21.39 34.90
C ALA A 132 -0.50 -21.76 35.69
N ASN A 133 0.62 -21.08 35.40
CA ASN A 133 1.92 -21.24 36.08
C ASN A 133 2.41 -22.71 36.18
N ASP A 134 1.98 -23.56 35.24
CA ASP A 134 2.46 -24.93 35.08
C ASP A 134 3.65 -24.95 34.10
N TRP A 135 4.83 -25.31 34.60
CA TRP A 135 6.09 -25.35 33.84
C TRP A 135 6.58 -26.79 33.72
N SER A 136 5.79 -27.62 33.06
CA SER A 136 6.07 -29.04 32.80
C SER A 136 6.30 -29.31 31.32
N ARG A 137 6.91 -30.45 30.97
CA ARG A 137 7.02 -30.86 29.56
C ARG A 137 5.67 -31.00 28.85
N LYS A 138 4.59 -31.23 29.60
CA LYS A 138 3.23 -31.32 29.04
C LYS A 138 2.68 -29.95 28.73
N SER A 139 2.83 -28.98 29.63
CA SER A 139 2.35 -27.61 29.42
C SER A 139 3.11 -26.90 28.30
N LEU A 140 4.43 -27.15 28.15
CA LEU A 140 5.22 -26.63 27.04
C LEU A 140 4.64 -26.95 25.67
N ARG A 141 3.98 -28.10 25.49
CA ARG A 141 3.39 -28.51 24.20
C ARG A 141 2.28 -27.58 23.71
N ASN A 142 1.74 -26.74 24.59
CA ASN A 142 0.72 -25.76 24.25
C ASN A 142 1.31 -24.45 23.68
N LEU A 143 2.64 -24.31 23.71
CA LEU A 143 3.35 -23.15 23.15
C LEU A 143 3.85 -23.44 21.72
N PRO A 144 4.12 -22.41 20.89
CA PRO A 144 4.76 -22.56 19.60
C PRO A 144 6.10 -23.31 19.66
N ALA A 145 6.43 -24.06 18.61
CA ALA A 145 7.58 -24.96 18.57
C ALA A 145 8.91 -24.30 18.98
N PHE A 146 9.18 -23.07 18.52
CA PHE A 146 10.41 -22.35 18.87
C PHE A 146 10.52 -22.08 20.38
N LEU A 147 9.41 -21.72 21.05
CA LEU A 147 9.39 -21.55 22.51
C LEU A 147 9.57 -22.88 23.23
N GLN A 148 9.05 -23.99 22.68
CA GLN A 148 9.29 -25.31 23.27
C GLN A 148 10.79 -25.64 23.30
N VAL A 149 11.50 -25.34 22.22
CA VAL A 149 12.95 -25.56 22.12
C VAL A 149 13.71 -24.66 23.08
N GLU A 150 13.43 -23.35 23.06
CA GLU A 150 14.12 -22.36 23.91
C GLU A 150 13.83 -22.54 25.41
N LEU A 151 12.63 -23.00 25.78
CA LEU A 151 12.22 -23.19 27.17
C LEU A 151 12.48 -24.62 27.70
N SER A 152 12.75 -25.60 26.83
CA SER A 152 13.04 -26.98 27.25
C SER A 152 14.18 -27.09 28.27
N PRO A 153 15.34 -26.38 28.11
CA PRO A 153 16.41 -26.42 29.11
C PRO A 153 15.97 -25.87 30.47
N ILE A 154 15.06 -24.90 30.50
CA ILE A 154 14.56 -24.27 31.73
C ILE A 154 13.62 -25.23 32.46
N VAL A 155 12.69 -25.87 31.73
CA VAL A 155 11.79 -26.87 32.33
C VAL A 155 12.56 -28.06 32.88
N LYS A 156 13.62 -28.53 32.20
CA LYS A 156 14.50 -29.58 32.75
C LYS A 156 15.16 -29.16 34.08
N ARG A 157 15.53 -27.88 34.22
CA ARG A 157 16.08 -27.34 35.48
C ARG A 157 15.03 -27.26 36.59
N ILE A 158 13.79 -26.88 36.25
CA ILE A 158 12.67 -26.85 37.20
C ILE A 158 12.32 -28.27 37.68
N GLU A 159 12.28 -29.25 36.77
CA GLU A 159 12.10 -30.67 37.11
C GLU A 159 13.19 -31.13 38.09
N PHE A 160 14.45 -30.78 37.82
CA PHE A 160 15.58 -31.07 38.71
C PHE A 160 15.47 -30.38 40.08
N GLU A 161 15.06 -29.10 40.13
CA GLU A 161 14.80 -28.39 41.41
C GLU A 161 13.78 -29.15 42.26
N ILE A 162 12.69 -29.62 41.64
CA ILE A 162 11.64 -30.37 42.33
C ILE A 162 12.14 -31.74 42.79
N GLU A 163 12.95 -32.43 41.98
CA GLU A 163 13.52 -33.74 42.33
C GLU A 163 14.50 -33.65 43.51
N VAL A 164 15.33 -32.61 43.58
CA VAL A 164 16.38 -32.46 44.60
C VAL A 164 15.86 -31.78 45.87
N GLU A 165 15.12 -30.67 45.73
CA GLU A 165 14.71 -29.81 46.84
C GLU A 165 13.26 -30.06 47.28
N GLY A 166 12.52 -30.94 46.57
CA GLY A 166 11.12 -31.25 46.84
C GLY A 166 10.14 -30.10 46.51
N ARG A 167 10.64 -28.96 46.02
CA ARG A 167 9.85 -27.78 45.66
C ARG A 167 10.55 -26.96 44.58
N ARG A 168 9.76 -26.22 43.79
CA ARG A 168 10.27 -25.24 42.84
C ARG A 168 10.82 -24.00 43.56
N LEU A 169 12.06 -23.62 43.25
CA LEU A 169 12.72 -22.42 43.78
C LEU A 169 12.56 -21.22 42.82
N SER A 170 12.52 -21.50 41.52
CA SER A 170 12.37 -20.50 40.47
C SER A 170 11.08 -19.68 40.58
N LYS A 171 11.19 -18.35 40.73
CA LYS A 171 10.02 -17.44 40.88
C LYS A 171 9.24 -17.32 39.56
N PRO A 172 7.89 -17.27 39.59
CA PRO A 172 7.07 -17.11 38.38
C PRO A 172 7.43 -15.90 37.51
N ARG A 173 7.64 -14.74 38.16
CA ARG A 173 8.04 -13.49 37.50
C ARG A 173 9.33 -13.61 36.68
N TYR A 174 10.30 -14.38 37.17
CA TYR A 174 11.54 -14.63 36.45
C TYR A 174 11.32 -15.46 35.17
N LEU A 175 10.49 -16.51 35.26
CA LEU A 175 10.19 -17.36 34.12
C LEU A 175 9.35 -16.64 33.06
N GLN A 176 8.42 -15.77 33.50
CA GLN A 176 7.63 -14.90 32.61
C GLN A 176 8.52 -13.94 31.83
N GLN A 177 9.42 -13.22 32.52
CA GLN A 177 10.38 -12.32 31.86
C GLN A 177 11.26 -13.07 30.86
N LEU A 178 11.74 -14.27 31.21
CA LEU A 178 12.59 -15.06 30.34
C LEU A 178 11.84 -15.55 29.09
N ALA A 179 10.59 -16.00 29.23
CA ALA A 179 9.76 -16.39 28.10
C ALA A 179 9.47 -15.21 27.15
N ILE A 180 9.13 -14.04 27.70
CA ILE A 180 8.92 -12.81 26.91
C ILE A 180 10.21 -12.36 26.24
N GLN A 181 11.35 -12.46 26.92
CA GLN A 181 12.64 -12.11 26.33
C GLN A 181 12.94 -12.99 25.10
N LYS A 182 12.68 -14.30 25.19
CA LYS A 182 12.85 -15.23 24.06
C LYS A 182 11.86 -14.94 22.93
N LEU A 183 10.62 -14.63 23.27
CA LEU A 183 9.58 -14.23 22.31
C LEU A 183 9.96 -12.96 21.55
N LEU A 184 10.33 -11.89 22.26
CA LEU A 184 10.70 -10.62 21.64
C LEU A 184 11.98 -10.73 20.80
N ARG A 185 12.93 -11.59 21.19
CA ARG A 185 14.10 -11.90 20.35
C ARG A 185 13.74 -12.63 19.06
N HIS A 186 12.66 -13.40 19.08
CA HIS A 186 12.13 -14.02 17.86
C HIS A 186 11.44 -12.97 16.98
N TYR A 187 10.61 -12.11 17.59
CA TYR A 187 9.92 -11.03 16.89
C TYR A 187 10.90 -10.03 16.27
N SER A 188 12.00 -9.70 16.94
CA SER A 188 13.03 -8.80 16.42
C SER A 188 13.75 -9.33 15.17
N LYS A 189 13.62 -10.63 14.85
CA LYS A 189 14.11 -11.21 13.59
C LYS A 189 13.05 -11.16 12.48
N ILE A 190 11.81 -11.48 12.85
CA ILE A 190 10.69 -11.53 11.90
C ILE A 190 10.34 -10.14 11.39
N LEU A 191 10.25 -9.16 12.29
CA LEU A 191 9.74 -7.82 11.97
C LEU A 191 10.59 -7.11 10.90
N PRO A 192 11.92 -7.03 10.99
CA PRO A 192 12.74 -6.49 9.90
C PRO A 192 12.59 -7.26 8.58
N SER A 193 12.39 -8.58 8.65
CA SER A 193 12.19 -9.42 7.46
C SER A 193 10.87 -9.10 6.73
N ILE A 194 9.83 -8.66 7.46
CA ILE A 194 8.59 -8.15 6.87
C ILE A 194 8.86 -6.84 6.11
N SER A 195 9.56 -5.88 6.72
CA SER A 195 9.93 -4.63 6.04
C SER A 195 10.76 -4.91 4.78
N HIS A 196 11.75 -5.80 4.89
CA HIS A 196 12.62 -6.20 3.78
C HIS A 196 11.84 -6.76 2.58
N TYR A 197 10.76 -7.53 2.81
CA TYR A 197 9.94 -8.06 1.72
C TYR A 197 9.31 -6.95 0.86
N PHE A 198 8.77 -5.91 1.50
CA PHE A 198 8.14 -4.79 0.80
C PHE A 198 9.14 -3.81 0.22
N GLU A 199 10.28 -3.58 0.88
CA GLU A 199 11.30 -2.64 0.42
C GLU A 199 12.17 -3.21 -0.72
N HIS A 200 12.40 -4.52 -0.75
CA HIS A 200 13.36 -5.13 -1.68
C HIS A 200 12.77 -6.27 -2.50
N GLU A 201 12.24 -7.32 -1.86
CA GLU A 201 11.85 -8.54 -2.57
C GLU A 201 10.75 -8.31 -3.62
N LEU A 202 9.74 -7.51 -3.26
CA LEU A 202 8.61 -7.17 -4.13
C LEU A 202 9.02 -6.22 -5.27
N PRO A 203 9.70 -5.08 -5.02
CA PRO A 203 10.23 -4.23 -6.08
C PRO A 203 11.17 -4.96 -7.06
N GLU A 204 12.06 -5.82 -6.56
CA GLU A 204 12.93 -6.63 -7.42
C GLU A 204 12.15 -7.57 -8.34
N PHE A 205 11.04 -8.13 -7.85
CA PHE A 205 10.17 -8.98 -8.67
C PHE A 205 9.45 -8.17 -9.75
N VAL A 206 8.95 -6.97 -9.41
CA VAL A 206 8.35 -6.03 -10.37
C VAL A 206 9.38 -5.61 -11.43
N GLU A 207 10.61 -5.32 -11.04
CA GLU A 207 11.70 -5.00 -11.96
C GLU A 207 12.04 -6.18 -12.88
N ALA A 208 12.06 -7.41 -12.36
CA ALA A 208 12.24 -8.61 -13.16
C ALA A 208 11.12 -8.79 -14.19
N MET A 209 9.85 -8.61 -13.81
CA MET A 209 8.72 -8.65 -14.75
C MET A 209 8.82 -7.56 -15.81
N THR A 210 9.27 -6.37 -15.43
CA THR A 210 9.46 -5.23 -16.35
C THR A 210 10.55 -5.54 -17.39
N LYS A 211 11.68 -6.10 -16.96
CA LYS A 211 12.76 -6.57 -17.86
C LYS A 211 12.29 -7.65 -18.84
N LEU A 212 11.39 -8.51 -18.39
CA LEU A 212 10.75 -9.55 -19.19
C LEU A 212 9.60 -9.01 -20.09
N ARG A 213 9.37 -7.70 -20.12
CA ARG A 213 8.28 -7.03 -20.87
C ARG A 213 6.87 -7.47 -20.47
N MET A 214 6.69 -7.90 -19.23
CA MET A 214 5.41 -8.36 -18.69
C MET A 214 4.70 -7.23 -17.91
N SER A 215 4.41 -6.13 -18.60
CA SER A 215 3.88 -4.89 -17.99
C SER A 215 2.54 -5.09 -17.25
N LYS A 216 1.64 -5.91 -17.81
CA LYS A 216 0.36 -6.28 -17.18
C LYS A 216 0.55 -6.98 -15.83
N ALA A 217 1.49 -7.92 -15.75
CA ALA A 217 1.79 -8.65 -14.51
C ALA A 217 2.50 -7.74 -13.49
N ALA A 218 3.44 -6.91 -13.95
CA ALA A 218 4.13 -5.93 -13.10
C ALA A 218 3.13 -4.94 -12.45
N THR A 219 2.19 -4.42 -13.24
CA THR A 219 1.14 -3.50 -12.76
C THR A 219 0.25 -4.19 -11.74
N GLN A 220 -0.21 -5.41 -12.02
CA GLN A 220 -1.08 -6.16 -11.11
C GLN A 220 -0.40 -6.40 -9.75
N VAL A 221 0.88 -6.79 -9.74
CA VAL A 221 1.65 -7.01 -8.50
C VAL A 221 1.76 -5.73 -7.67
N VAL A 222 2.06 -4.59 -8.32
CA VAL A 222 2.12 -3.30 -7.62
C VAL A 222 0.76 -2.99 -7.02
N LEU A 223 -0.31 -2.99 -7.83
CA LEU A 223 -1.67 -2.64 -7.39
C LEU A 223 -2.16 -3.53 -6.25
N SER A 224 -1.99 -4.85 -6.33
CA SER A 224 -2.46 -5.77 -5.29
C SER A 224 -1.69 -5.62 -3.96
N SER A 225 -0.45 -5.14 -4.02
CA SER A 225 0.38 -4.90 -2.83
C SER A 225 0.05 -3.60 -2.09
N LEU A 226 -0.49 -2.57 -2.75
CA LEU A 226 -0.66 -1.22 -2.17
C LEU A 226 -1.55 -1.22 -0.92
N HIS A 227 -2.65 -1.97 -0.94
CA HIS A 227 -3.54 -2.05 0.22
C HIS A 227 -2.84 -2.70 1.42
N THR A 228 -1.99 -3.70 1.17
CA THR A 228 -1.21 -4.36 2.22
C THR A 228 -0.20 -3.42 2.85
N HIS A 229 0.53 -2.62 2.05
CA HIS A 229 1.45 -1.59 2.58
C HIS A 229 0.76 -0.66 3.56
N TRP A 230 -0.41 -0.13 3.16
CA TRP A 230 -1.21 0.77 4.01
C TRP A 230 -1.64 0.06 5.30
N LYS A 231 -2.19 -1.15 5.20
CA LYS A 231 -2.70 -1.89 6.36
C LYS A 231 -1.59 -2.22 7.38
N LEU A 232 -0.38 -2.54 6.90
CA LEU A 232 0.77 -2.85 7.74
C LEU A 232 1.26 -1.64 8.52
N ALA A 233 1.56 -0.54 7.82
CA ALA A 233 2.07 0.68 8.42
C ALA A 233 1.04 1.35 9.33
N SER A 234 -0.21 1.49 8.88
CA SER A 234 -1.20 2.29 9.60
C SER A 234 -1.90 1.57 10.76
N PHE A 235 -2.03 0.24 10.71
CA PHE A 235 -2.80 -0.49 11.71
C PHE A 235 -1.94 -1.48 12.50
N TRP A 236 -1.32 -2.46 11.84
CA TRP A 236 -0.69 -3.57 12.56
C TRP A 236 0.55 -3.18 13.35
N LEU A 237 1.42 -2.31 12.81
CA LEU A 237 2.60 -1.87 13.53
C LEU A 237 2.24 -0.99 14.74
N GLY A 238 1.19 -0.16 14.65
CA GLY A 238 0.69 0.60 15.79
C GLY A 238 0.18 -0.30 16.93
N GLU A 239 -0.61 -1.32 16.60
CA GLU A 239 -1.07 -2.31 17.58
C GLU A 239 0.09 -3.13 18.18
N LEU A 240 1.10 -3.44 17.36
CA LEU A 240 2.29 -4.14 17.81
C LEU A 240 3.13 -3.28 18.77
N ALA A 241 3.21 -1.97 18.54
CA ALA A 241 3.85 -1.04 19.48
C ALA A 241 3.15 -1.06 20.84
N ASN A 242 1.82 -1.00 20.84
CA ASN A 242 1.03 -1.11 22.07
C ASN A 242 1.26 -2.45 22.79
N MET A 243 1.38 -3.56 22.05
CA MET A 243 1.69 -4.88 22.62
C MET A 243 3.10 -4.91 23.22
N VAL A 244 4.11 -4.37 22.54
CA VAL A 244 5.49 -4.32 23.05
C VAL A 244 5.57 -3.49 24.33
N GLU A 245 4.84 -2.38 24.42
CA GLU A 245 4.74 -1.60 25.67
C GLU A 245 4.13 -2.42 26.81
N ARG A 246 3.07 -3.19 26.57
CA ARG A 246 2.50 -4.10 27.60
C ARG A 246 3.51 -5.17 28.05
N TYR A 247 4.33 -5.69 27.13
CA TYR A 247 5.37 -6.65 27.51
C TYR A 247 6.46 -6.07 28.43
N LYS A 248 6.67 -4.74 28.44
CA LYS A 248 7.58 -4.10 29.39
C LYS A 248 7.13 -4.24 30.84
N GLU A 249 5.84 -4.46 31.11
CA GLU A 249 5.33 -4.72 32.48
C GLU A 249 5.96 -5.97 33.12
N TYR A 250 6.39 -6.92 32.30
CA TYR A 250 7.06 -8.14 32.75
C TYR A 250 8.58 -7.99 32.94
N GLN A 251 9.14 -6.79 32.71
CA GLN A 251 10.54 -6.51 32.99
C GLN A 251 10.73 -6.25 34.50
N HIS A 252 11.08 -7.30 35.24
CA HIS A 252 11.30 -7.24 36.68
C HIS A 252 12.77 -7.17 37.08
N TYR A 253 13.66 -7.68 36.24
CA TYR A 253 15.11 -7.69 36.44
C TYR A 253 15.78 -6.78 35.41
N SER A 254 16.61 -5.85 35.87
CA SER A 254 17.30 -4.83 35.06
C SER A 254 18.70 -5.23 34.60
N GLU A 255 19.19 -6.40 35.00
CA GLU A 255 20.50 -6.91 34.57
C GLU A 255 20.52 -7.12 33.06
N GLU A 256 21.66 -6.84 32.43
CA GLU A 256 21.82 -6.85 30.97
C GLU A 256 21.38 -8.17 30.32
N HIS A 257 21.62 -9.30 31.01
CA HIS A 257 21.29 -10.63 30.51
C HIS A 257 19.78 -10.90 30.45
N TYR A 258 18.98 -10.15 31.22
CA TYR A 258 17.51 -10.26 31.28
C TYR A 258 16.80 -9.09 30.59
N ARG A 259 17.55 -8.13 30.04
CA ARG A 259 16.97 -7.00 29.32
C ARG A 259 16.16 -7.50 28.12
N LEU A 260 14.96 -6.93 27.97
CA LEU A 260 14.12 -7.17 26.80
C LEU A 260 14.75 -6.49 25.59
N PRO A 261 14.75 -7.13 24.41
CA PRO A 261 15.27 -6.49 23.20
C PRO A 261 14.37 -5.31 22.82
N GLU A 262 15.01 -4.24 22.34
CA GLU A 262 14.32 -3.07 21.80
C GLU A 262 13.96 -3.35 20.34
N ILE A 263 12.74 -2.99 19.96
CA ILE A 263 12.21 -3.13 18.60
C ILE A 263 11.83 -1.72 18.16
N ASP A 264 12.52 -1.18 17.16
CA ASP A 264 12.21 0.14 16.62
C ASP A 264 11.06 0.05 15.60
N ILE A 265 9.85 0.19 16.11
CA ILE A 265 8.63 0.09 15.29
C ILE A 265 8.40 1.38 14.51
N SER A 266 8.86 2.52 15.03
CA SER A 266 8.72 3.82 14.36
C SER A 266 9.53 3.85 13.06
N GLU A 267 10.78 3.36 13.12
CA GLU A 267 11.62 3.22 11.92
C GLU A 267 10.95 2.31 10.87
N MET A 268 10.34 1.20 11.29
CA MET A 268 9.64 0.30 10.38
C MET A 268 8.41 0.93 9.73
N ILE A 269 7.64 1.76 10.46
CA ILE A 269 6.49 2.49 9.90
C ILE A 269 6.97 3.45 8.82
N GLU A 270 8.08 4.16 9.05
CA GLU A 270 8.67 5.06 8.08
C GLU A 270 9.16 4.30 6.84
N GLN A 271 9.88 3.19 7.02
CA GLN A 271 10.35 2.32 5.93
C GLN A 271 9.19 1.82 5.05
N LEU A 272 8.12 1.30 5.66
CA LEU A 272 6.95 0.80 4.90
C LEU A 272 6.17 1.92 4.20
N SER A 273 6.08 3.10 4.82
CA SER A 273 5.44 4.27 4.21
C SER A 273 6.22 4.73 2.99
N LYS A 274 7.56 4.75 3.08
CA LYS A 274 8.44 5.03 1.95
C LYS A 274 8.33 3.97 0.86
N ALA A 275 8.32 2.68 1.21
CA ALA A 275 8.14 1.59 0.25
C ALA A 275 6.81 1.70 -0.50
N ARG A 276 5.72 2.10 0.18
CA ARG A 276 4.43 2.40 -0.46
C ARG A 276 4.56 3.55 -1.46
N ASP A 277 5.22 4.64 -1.07
CA ASP A 277 5.41 5.81 -1.93
C ASP A 277 6.26 5.50 -3.16
N ASP A 278 7.28 4.64 -3.01
CA ASP A 278 8.09 4.13 -4.13
C ASP A 278 7.26 3.22 -5.04
N ALA A 279 6.42 2.34 -4.48
CA ALA A 279 5.49 1.50 -5.25
C ALA A 279 4.47 2.35 -6.04
N ILE A 280 3.88 3.39 -5.44
CA ILE A 280 3.00 4.33 -6.14
C ILE A 280 3.76 5.09 -7.23
N SER A 281 4.99 5.52 -6.95
CA SER A 281 5.84 6.19 -7.94
C SER A 281 6.16 5.28 -9.14
N SER A 282 6.25 3.97 -8.94
CA SER A 282 6.45 2.99 -10.01
C SER A 282 5.26 2.94 -10.99
N LEU A 283 4.04 3.23 -10.54
CA LEU A 283 2.87 3.38 -11.43
C LEU A 283 2.99 4.62 -12.33
N GLY A 284 3.90 5.55 -12.03
CA GLY A 284 4.27 6.64 -12.93
C GLY A 284 5.16 6.20 -14.11
N ASN A 285 5.73 4.99 -14.08
CA ASN A 285 6.64 4.51 -15.11
C ASN A 285 5.87 3.94 -16.33
N PRO A 286 6.10 4.49 -17.55
CA PRO A 286 5.49 3.95 -18.78
C PRO A 286 5.83 2.48 -19.07
N GLU A 287 6.95 1.95 -18.59
CA GLU A 287 7.31 0.54 -18.80
C GLU A 287 6.39 -0.43 -18.05
N ILE A 288 5.80 0.02 -16.94
CA ILE A 288 4.89 -0.76 -16.11
C ILE A 288 3.45 -0.57 -16.60
N VAL A 289 3.05 0.67 -16.84
CA VAL A 289 1.64 1.05 -17.08
C VAL A 289 1.33 1.27 -18.57
N GLY A 290 2.32 1.16 -19.46
CA GLY A 290 2.21 1.48 -20.88
C GLY A 290 1.09 0.73 -21.61
N HIS A 291 0.83 -0.53 -21.25
CA HIS A 291 -0.24 -1.34 -21.86
C HIS A 291 -1.65 -0.77 -21.63
N ILE A 292 -1.83 0.13 -20.67
CA ILE A 292 -3.13 0.76 -20.40
C ILE A 292 -3.56 1.71 -21.53
N PHE A 293 -2.58 2.22 -22.29
CA PHE A 293 -2.81 3.08 -23.45
C PHE A 293 -3.16 2.29 -24.73
N ASP A 294 -3.02 0.96 -24.71
CA ASP A 294 -3.39 0.12 -25.83
C ASP A 294 -4.93 0.05 -25.98
N ALA A 295 -5.41 -0.06 -27.22
CA ALA A 295 -6.83 0.02 -27.55
C ALA A 295 -7.64 -1.22 -27.14
N GLU A 296 -6.97 -2.35 -26.88
CA GLU A 296 -7.62 -3.61 -26.52
C GLU A 296 -7.68 -3.77 -25.00
N GLN A 297 -8.84 -3.50 -24.41
CA GLN A 297 -9.16 -3.93 -23.04
C GLN A 297 -9.80 -5.31 -23.08
N ASP A 298 -9.24 -6.20 -22.27
CA ASP A 298 -9.74 -7.54 -22.03
C ASP A 298 -10.63 -7.50 -20.78
N ASP A 299 -11.93 -7.73 -20.97
CA ASP A 299 -12.94 -7.67 -19.91
C ASP A 299 -12.75 -8.75 -18.82
N ASP A 300 -11.95 -9.80 -19.09
CA ASP A 300 -11.65 -10.85 -18.12
C ASP A 300 -10.48 -10.48 -17.18
N LEU A 301 -9.75 -9.40 -17.46
CA LEU A 301 -8.63 -8.95 -16.62
C LEU A 301 -9.07 -7.93 -15.56
N PRO A 302 -8.34 -7.82 -14.43
CA PRO A 302 -8.58 -6.75 -13.46
C PRO A 302 -8.53 -5.36 -14.10
N ASP A 303 -9.34 -4.44 -13.58
CA ASP A 303 -9.39 -3.05 -14.06
C ASP A 303 -8.12 -2.26 -13.68
N HIS A 304 -7.02 -2.53 -14.40
CA HIS A 304 -5.75 -1.84 -14.21
C HIS A 304 -5.89 -0.34 -14.50
N PHE A 305 -6.75 0.07 -15.43
CA PHE A 305 -6.95 1.48 -15.77
C PHE A 305 -7.56 2.23 -14.61
N GLY A 306 -8.73 1.79 -14.13
CA GLY A 306 -9.47 2.45 -13.07
C GLY A 306 -8.70 2.48 -11.75
N GLN A 307 -8.07 1.35 -11.38
CA GLN A 307 -7.26 1.26 -10.16
C GLN A 307 -6.04 2.18 -10.22
N THR A 308 -5.25 2.14 -11.30
CA THR A 308 -4.08 3.01 -11.46
C THR A 308 -4.49 4.48 -11.48
N TYR A 309 -5.56 4.83 -12.19
CA TYR A 309 -6.09 6.19 -12.22
C TYR A 309 -6.48 6.68 -10.81
N PHE A 310 -7.17 5.84 -10.03
CA PHE A 310 -7.59 6.18 -8.68
C PHE A 310 -6.39 6.38 -7.73
N GLU A 311 -5.47 5.42 -7.70
CA GLU A 311 -4.30 5.48 -6.81
C GLU A 311 -3.40 6.68 -7.14
N LEU A 312 -3.19 6.99 -8.43
CA LEU A 312 -2.41 8.16 -8.83
C LEU A 312 -3.13 9.48 -8.50
N ALA A 313 -4.46 9.54 -8.58
CA ALA A 313 -5.22 10.72 -8.20
C ALA A 313 -5.09 11.03 -6.69
N GLU A 314 -5.28 10.01 -5.85
CA GLU A 314 -5.07 10.12 -4.40
C GLU A 314 -3.62 10.47 -4.07
N ALA A 315 -2.65 9.88 -4.77
CA ALA A 315 -1.24 10.18 -4.57
C ALA A 315 -0.88 11.63 -4.94
N CYS A 316 -1.51 12.21 -5.97
CA CYS A 316 -1.34 13.63 -6.29
C CYS A 316 -1.85 14.52 -5.15
N ILE A 317 -3.05 14.24 -4.62
CA ILE A 317 -3.60 15.01 -3.50
C ILE A 317 -2.72 14.87 -2.26
N ASN A 318 -2.35 13.65 -1.87
CA ASN A 318 -1.45 13.42 -0.72
C ASN A 318 -0.11 14.18 -0.87
N ALA A 319 0.48 14.20 -2.07
CA ALA A 319 1.72 14.96 -2.32
C ALA A 319 1.51 16.47 -2.15
N ILE A 320 0.37 17.00 -2.62
CA ILE A 320 0.01 18.41 -2.48
C ILE A 320 -0.24 18.76 -1.00
N GLU A 321 -0.97 17.92 -0.25
CA GLU A 321 -1.24 18.10 1.19
C GLU A 321 0.05 18.11 2.02
N GLN A 322 1.02 17.27 1.65
CA GLN A 322 2.33 17.17 2.30
C GLN A 322 3.33 18.23 1.84
N ASN A 323 2.97 19.11 0.90
CA ASN A 323 3.87 20.10 0.27
C ASN A 323 5.12 19.45 -0.37
N ASP A 324 4.97 18.25 -0.95
CA ASP A 324 6.06 17.50 -1.58
C ASP A 324 6.02 17.63 -3.11
N GLU A 325 6.78 18.59 -3.63
CA GLU A 325 6.95 18.85 -5.06
C GLU A 325 7.53 17.63 -5.81
N HIS A 326 8.50 16.94 -5.22
CA HIS A 326 9.21 15.85 -5.89
C HIS A 326 8.31 14.64 -6.10
N LYS A 327 7.46 14.33 -5.12
CA LYS A 327 6.45 13.27 -5.23
C LYS A 327 5.39 13.62 -6.27
N LEU A 328 4.93 14.89 -6.29
CA LEU A 328 3.97 15.37 -7.27
C LEU A 328 4.52 15.25 -8.71
N ASP A 329 5.77 15.65 -8.93
CA ASP A 329 6.43 15.58 -10.24
C ASP A 329 6.55 14.15 -10.80
N ARG A 330 6.65 13.15 -9.92
CA ARG A 330 6.72 11.73 -10.32
C ARG A 330 5.35 11.14 -10.69
N VAL A 331 4.31 11.50 -9.96
CA VAL A 331 2.98 10.86 -10.05
C VAL A 331 2.07 11.60 -11.04
N PHE A 332 2.06 12.93 -11.01
CA PHE A 332 1.14 13.76 -11.80
C PHE A 332 1.22 13.53 -13.32
N PRO A 333 2.39 13.36 -13.96
CA PRO A 333 2.45 13.18 -15.42
C PRO A 333 1.63 11.99 -15.92
N MET A 334 1.67 10.86 -15.19
CA MET A 334 0.93 9.66 -15.56
C MET A 334 -0.56 9.84 -15.26
N PHE A 335 -0.92 10.36 -14.09
CA PHE A 335 -2.31 10.72 -13.77
C PHE A 335 -2.93 11.62 -14.85
N PHE A 336 -2.23 12.68 -15.24
CA PHE A 336 -2.66 13.62 -16.27
C PHE A 336 -2.87 12.92 -17.62
N SER A 337 -1.96 12.04 -18.01
CA SER A 337 -2.05 11.28 -19.26
C SER A 337 -3.25 10.32 -19.26
N LEU A 338 -3.50 9.63 -18.13
CA LEU A 338 -4.66 8.76 -17.97
C LEU A 338 -5.98 9.54 -17.95
N ALA A 339 -6.01 10.72 -17.32
CA ALA A 339 -7.19 11.58 -17.31
C ALA A 339 -7.58 12.02 -18.73
N ILE A 340 -6.59 12.42 -19.54
CA ILE A 340 -6.80 12.78 -20.94
C ILE A 340 -7.26 11.56 -21.75
N LEU A 341 -6.58 10.41 -21.59
CA LEU A 341 -6.97 9.18 -22.25
C LEU A 341 -8.43 8.82 -21.95
N ALA A 342 -8.87 8.97 -20.69
CA ALA A 342 -10.25 8.73 -20.29
C ALA A 342 -11.23 9.69 -20.98
N ALA A 343 -10.96 11.00 -20.86
CA ALA A 343 -11.90 12.06 -21.27
C ALA A 343 -11.99 12.25 -22.79
N ASP A 344 -10.91 12.01 -23.51
CA ASP A 344 -10.81 12.30 -24.95
C ASP A 344 -10.84 11.06 -25.85
N SER A 345 -10.49 9.87 -25.33
CA SER A 345 -10.42 8.66 -26.14
C SER A 345 -11.35 7.55 -25.63
N LYS A 346 -11.18 7.08 -24.39
CA LYS A 346 -11.90 5.89 -23.89
C LYS A 346 -13.40 6.10 -23.71
N PHE A 347 -13.82 7.13 -22.99
CA PHE A 347 -15.25 7.34 -22.73
C PHE A 347 -16.02 7.88 -23.94
N PRO A 348 -15.45 8.76 -24.79
CA PRO A 348 -16.11 9.17 -26.03
C PRO A 348 -16.26 8.06 -27.08
N ASP A 349 -15.55 6.94 -26.95
CA ASP A 349 -15.60 5.86 -27.94
C ASP A 349 -17.04 5.33 -28.15
N PRO A 350 -17.59 5.40 -29.37
CA PRO A 350 -18.90 4.85 -29.70
C PRO A 350 -19.02 3.34 -29.43
N SER A 351 -17.91 2.60 -29.41
CA SER A 351 -17.88 1.16 -29.14
C SER A 351 -18.29 0.82 -27.69
N LEU A 352 -18.09 1.76 -26.77
CA LEU A 352 -18.45 1.62 -25.36
C LEU A 352 -19.98 1.63 -25.22
N LYS A 353 -20.55 0.46 -24.89
CA LYS A 353 -22.00 0.22 -24.76
C LYS A 353 -22.58 0.80 -23.47
N VAL A 354 -22.60 2.13 -23.37
CA VAL A 354 -23.20 2.88 -22.27
C VAL A 354 -24.17 3.92 -22.80
N ASN A 355 -25.14 4.33 -21.96
CA ASN A 355 -26.04 5.44 -22.28
C ASN A 355 -25.23 6.75 -22.42
N ASP A 356 -25.65 7.63 -23.34
CA ASP A 356 -25.03 8.93 -23.58
C ASP A 356 -24.98 9.80 -22.30
N GLU A 357 -26.02 9.74 -21.46
CA GLU A 357 -26.02 10.44 -20.15
C GLU A 357 -24.89 9.93 -19.25
N PHE A 358 -24.74 8.60 -19.15
CA PHE A 358 -23.70 7.99 -18.33
C PHE A 358 -22.31 8.28 -18.90
N ARG A 359 -22.17 8.28 -20.24
CA ARG A 359 -20.95 8.65 -20.93
C ARG A 359 -20.52 10.08 -20.58
N LEU A 360 -21.44 11.04 -20.67
CA LEU A 360 -21.17 12.43 -20.28
C LEU A 360 -20.81 12.55 -18.80
N HIS A 361 -21.45 11.76 -17.93
CA HIS A 361 -21.14 11.72 -16.50
C HIS A 361 -19.73 11.18 -16.19
N LEU A 362 -19.25 10.16 -16.92
CA LEU A 362 -17.88 9.65 -16.79
C LEU A 362 -16.85 10.70 -17.20
N ILE A 363 -17.04 11.33 -18.36
CA ILE A 363 -16.15 12.38 -18.86
C ILE A 363 -16.14 13.57 -17.89
N SER A 364 -17.32 14.00 -17.44
CA SER A 364 -17.49 15.06 -16.46
C SER A 364 -16.78 14.76 -15.13
N SER A 365 -16.86 13.50 -14.66
CA SER A 365 -16.20 13.09 -13.42
C SER A 365 -14.68 13.21 -13.52
N VAL A 366 -14.08 12.77 -14.64
CA VAL A 366 -12.63 12.88 -14.85
C VAL A 366 -12.16 14.32 -15.02
N ILE A 367 -12.93 15.14 -15.75
CA ILE A 367 -12.64 16.57 -15.87
C ILE A 367 -12.65 17.24 -14.49
N ASN A 368 -13.63 16.90 -13.64
CA ASN A 368 -13.71 17.42 -12.29
C ASN A 368 -12.57 16.91 -11.39
N ASP A 369 -12.15 15.65 -11.50
CA ASP A 369 -10.99 15.15 -10.75
C ASP A 369 -9.71 15.88 -11.14
N LEU A 370 -9.44 16.02 -12.45
CA LEU A 370 -8.29 16.76 -12.96
C LEU A 370 -8.32 18.22 -12.50
N ALA A 371 -9.47 18.88 -12.64
CA ALA A 371 -9.66 20.26 -12.19
C ALA A 371 -9.50 20.38 -10.66
N SER A 372 -9.95 19.41 -9.89
CA SER A 372 -9.74 19.37 -8.44
C SER A 372 -8.27 19.26 -8.08
N VAL A 373 -7.51 18.34 -8.70
CA VAL A 373 -6.06 18.22 -8.44
C VAL A 373 -5.32 19.51 -8.79
N LEU A 374 -5.61 20.11 -9.95
CA LEU A 374 -5.03 21.40 -10.35
C LEU A 374 -5.44 22.54 -9.41
N GLY A 375 -6.70 22.56 -8.97
CA GLY A 375 -7.22 23.54 -8.03
C GLY A 375 -6.60 23.41 -6.64
N PHE A 376 -6.42 22.19 -6.15
CA PHE A 376 -5.72 21.94 -4.88
C PHE A 376 -4.26 22.34 -4.96
N ALA A 377 -3.57 22.10 -6.09
CA ALA A 377 -2.20 22.56 -6.26
C ALA A 377 -2.09 24.09 -6.15
N ILE A 378 -3.04 24.84 -6.74
CA ILE A 378 -3.12 26.31 -6.59
C ILE A 378 -3.42 26.69 -5.13
N LEU A 379 -4.40 26.02 -4.51
CA LEU A 379 -4.86 26.35 -3.17
C LEU A 379 -3.80 26.08 -2.10
N TYR A 380 -3.19 24.90 -2.12
CA TYR A 380 -2.11 24.51 -1.20
C TYR A 380 -0.81 25.25 -1.50
N GLY A 381 -0.50 25.55 -2.77
CA GLY A 381 0.60 26.43 -3.12
C GLY A 381 0.43 27.83 -2.50
N ALA A 382 -0.78 28.37 -2.54
CA ALA A 382 -1.14 29.62 -1.88
C ALA A 382 -1.17 29.52 -0.34
N TYR A 383 -1.51 28.36 0.20
CA TYR A 383 -1.57 28.06 1.64
C TYR A 383 -0.18 27.99 2.27
N PHE A 384 0.71 27.18 1.70
CA PHE A 384 2.09 27.01 2.18
C PHE A 384 3.05 28.12 1.71
N GLY A 385 2.62 28.97 0.77
CA GLY A 385 3.49 29.95 0.12
C GLY A 385 4.51 29.33 -0.84
N ASN A 386 4.17 28.16 -1.40
CA ASN A 386 5.01 27.41 -2.32
C ASN A 386 4.37 27.32 -3.71
N GLU A 387 4.66 28.30 -4.57
CA GLU A 387 4.05 28.41 -5.91
C GLU A 387 4.47 27.25 -6.85
N LYS A 388 5.62 26.63 -6.59
CA LYS A 388 6.16 25.53 -7.40
C LYS A 388 5.23 24.32 -7.49
N LEU A 389 4.46 24.06 -6.42
CA LEU A 389 3.43 23.01 -6.42
C LEU A 389 2.44 23.18 -7.58
N SER A 390 2.10 24.43 -7.92
CA SER A 390 1.14 24.76 -8.97
C SER A 390 1.80 24.96 -10.33
N GLU A 391 3.00 25.55 -10.39
CA GLU A 391 3.69 25.86 -11.65
C GLU A 391 3.90 24.61 -12.52
N GLY A 392 4.45 23.53 -11.94
CA GLY A 392 4.78 22.32 -12.71
C GLY A 392 3.56 21.61 -13.31
N VAL A 393 2.49 21.51 -12.52
CA VAL A 393 1.23 20.89 -12.98
C VAL A 393 0.46 21.77 -13.97
N LEU A 394 0.45 23.10 -13.76
CA LEU A 394 -0.18 24.05 -14.67
C LEU A 394 0.56 24.14 -16.01
N GLN A 395 1.89 24.08 -16.01
CA GLN A 395 2.68 24.10 -17.25
C GLN A 395 2.33 22.91 -18.16
N LYS A 396 2.15 21.71 -17.60
CA LYS A 396 1.70 20.53 -18.36
C LYS A 396 0.29 20.73 -18.92
N PHE A 397 -0.62 21.31 -18.13
CA PHE A 397 -1.95 21.66 -18.60
C PHE A 397 -1.92 22.68 -19.74
N HIS A 398 -1.16 23.77 -19.61
CA HIS A 398 -1.03 24.79 -20.66
C HIS A 398 -0.42 24.20 -21.93
N THR A 399 0.59 23.34 -21.82
CA THR A 399 1.19 22.63 -22.96
C THR A 399 0.16 21.78 -23.72
N LEU A 400 -0.78 21.14 -23.03
CA LEU A 400 -1.87 20.41 -23.67
C LEU A 400 -2.81 21.37 -24.42
N VAL A 401 -3.24 22.44 -23.77
CA VAL A 401 -4.14 23.44 -24.37
C VAL A 401 -3.50 24.07 -25.61
N GLU A 402 -2.18 24.28 -25.62
CA GLU A 402 -1.45 24.79 -26.79
C GLU A 402 -1.44 23.83 -27.98
N LYS A 403 -1.47 22.51 -27.74
CA LYS A 403 -1.52 21.48 -28.77
C LYS A 403 -2.92 21.25 -29.33
N ALA A 404 -3.97 21.74 -28.67
CA ALA A 404 -5.34 21.57 -29.12
C ALA A 404 -5.62 22.38 -30.41
N THR A 405 -6.32 21.76 -31.36
CA THR A 405 -6.67 22.37 -32.66
C THR A 405 -7.45 23.68 -32.51
N SER A 406 -8.31 23.76 -31.49
CA SER A 406 -9.05 24.97 -31.12
C SER A 406 -9.02 25.15 -29.60
N LYS A 407 -8.19 26.10 -29.13
CA LYS A 407 -8.03 26.39 -27.69
C LYS A 407 -9.36 26.77 -27.05
N GLN A 408 -10.10 27.67 -27.69
CA GLN A 408 -11.38 28.18 -27.18
C GLN A 408 -12.44 27.07 -27.08
N GLU A 409 -12.55 26.18 -28.08
CA GLU A 409 -13.52 25.09 -28.02
C GLU A 409 -13.17 24.04 -26.97
N TYR A 410 -11.88 23.72 -26.81
CA TYR A 410 -11.43 22.77 -25.80
C TYR A 410 -11.71 23.27 -24.38
N LEU A 411 -11.38 24.53 -24.08
CA LEU A 411 -11.65 25.14 -22.78
C LEU A 411 -13.17 25.29 -22.52
N LYS A 412 -13.94 25.64 -23.56
CA LYS A 412 -15.41 25.69 -23.49
C LYS A 412 -16.01 24.32 -23.18
N ARG A 413 -15.51 23.26 -23.82
CA ARG A 413 -15.93 21.87 -23.56
C ARG A 413 -15.66 21.47 -22.11
N MET A 414 -14.47 21.76 -21.58
CA MET A 414 -14.13 21.45 -20.19
C MET A 414 -15.09 22.15 -19.21
N LEU A 415 -15.41 23.43 -19.44
CA LEU A 415 -16.29 24.21 -18.57
C LEU A 415 -17.76 23.79 -18.66
N LEU A 416 -18.23 23.36 -19.83
CA LEU A 416 -19.58 22.80 -19.97
C LEU A 416 -19.71 21.45 -19.29
N LEU A 417 -18.68 20.62 -19.39
CA LEU A 417 -18.66 19.29 -18.79
C LEU A 417 -18.30 19.30 -17.30
N SER A 418 -17.90 20.44 -16.71
CA SER A 418 -17.68 20.51 -15.26
C SER A 418 -18.98 20.53 -14.46
N ASP A 419 -20.08 21.06 -15.02
CA ASP A 419 -21.38 21.13 -14.36
C ASP A 419 -22.11 19.78 -14.39
N LEU A 420 -21.80 18.94 -13.40
CA LEU A 420 -22.46 17.64 -13.18
C LEU A 420 -23.97 17.78 -12.99
N SER A 421 -24.43 18.88 -12.37
CA SER A 421 -25.85 19.10 -12.07
C SER A 421 -26.70 19.34 -13.31
N GLY A 422 -26.07 19.87 -14.38
CA GLY A 422 -26.68 19.98 -15.70
C GLY A 422 -26.73 18.67 -16.49
N ILE A 423 -25.96 17.65 -16.08
CA ILE A 423 -25.82 16.37 -16.81
C ILE A 423 -26.64 15.25 -16.16
N SER A 424 -26.59 15.10 -14.83
CA SER A 424 -27.37 14.09 -14.12
C SER A 424 -27.60 14.46 -12.65
N MET A 425 -28.72 14.01 -12.09
CA MET A 425 -29.04 14.15 -10.66
C MET A 425 -28.43 13.04 -9.79
N SER A 426 -27.76 12.05 -10.40
CA SER A 426 -27.12 10.96 -9.67
C SER A 426 -25.80 11.40 -9.03
N ALA A 427 -25.60 11.04 -7.76
CA ALA A 427 -24.32 11.25 -7.09
C ALA A 427 -23.23 10.33 -7.68
N SER A 428 -22.17 10.91 -8.23
CA SER A 428 -20.98 10.16 -8.64
C SER A 428 -20.25 9.61 -7.41
N PRO A 429 -19.85 8.33 -7.35
CA PRO A 429 -18.95 7.83 -6.31
C PRO A 429 -17.67 8.66 -6.18
N ARG A 430 -17.18 9.22 -7.31
CA ARG A 430 -16.04 10.13 -7.35
C ARG A 430 -16.32 11.51 -6.74
N GLY A 431 -17.59 11.91 -6.65
CA GLY A 431 -18.01 13.11 -5.92
C GLY A 431 -17.74 13.00 -4.42
N LEU A 432 -17.92 11.81 -3.83
CA LEU A 432 -17.62 11.57 -2.40
C LEU A 432 -16.11 11.67 -2.13
N ILE A 433 -15.29 11.16 -3.04
CA ILE A 433 -13.83 11.26 -2.95
C ILE A 433 -13.38 12.72 -2.98
N ARG A 434 -13.87 13.53 -3.92
CA ARG A 434 -13.56 14.97 -3.99
C ARG A 434 -14.04 15.72 -2.74
N MET A 435 -15.18 15.33 -2.19
CA MET A 435 -15.67 15.88 -0.92
C MET A 435 -14.72 15.55 0.23
N ASN A 436 -14.17 14.33 0.29
CA ASN A 436 -13.17 13.95 1.29
C ASN A 436 -11.90 14.81 1.16
N TRP A 437 -11.39 15.04 -0.05
CA TRP A 437 -10.23 15.92 -0.28
C TRP A 437 -10.49 17.35 0.22
N LYS A 438 -11.69 17.88 -0.05
CA LYS A 438 -12.09 19.21 0.45
C LYS A 438 -12.16 19.23 1.98
N MET A 439 -12.80 18.23 2.58
CA MET A 439 -12.89 18.12 4.03
C MET A 439 -11.53 18.00 4.70
N ALA A 440 -10.55 17.31 4.08
CA ALA A 440 -9.19 17.21 4.57
C ALA A 440 -8.50 18.59 4.63
N PHE A 441 -8.58 19.37 3.54
CA PHE A 441 -8.09 20.75 3.52
C PHE A 441 -8.76 21.64 4.58
N GLU A 442 -10.09 21.61 4.66
CA GLU A 442 -10.84 22.41 5.65
C GLU A 442 -10.56 21.97 7.09
N HIS A 443 -10.26 20.69 7.31
CA HIS A 443 -9.84 20.20 8.62
C HIS A 443 -8.47 20.75 9.00
N GLN A 444 -7.48 20.63 8.10
CA GLN A 444 -6.13 21.14 8.32
C GLN A 444 -6.14 22.65 8.56
N ALA A 445 -6.87 23.43 7.75
CA ALA A 445 -7.03 24.86 7.94
C ALA A 445 -7.61 25.21 9.33
N ARG A 446 -8.60 24.44 9.80
CA ARG A 446 -9.20 24.61 11.13
C ARG A 446 -8.23 24.27 12.26
N GLU A 447 -7.42 23.22 12.12
CA GLU A 447 -6.39 22.86 13.10
C GLU A 447 -5.33 23.96 13.23
N ASP A 448 -4.96 24.61 12.12
CA ASP A 448 -4.06 25.76 12.09
C ASP A 448 -4.71 27.07 12.57
N GLY A 449 -6.01 27.03 12.93
CA GLY A 449 -6.77 28.14 13.50
C GLY A 449 -7.38 29.09 12.47
N TYR A 450 -7.41 28.71 11.19
CA TYR A 450 -8.13 29.41 10.13
C TYR A 450 -9.58 28.91 10.10
N GLY A 451 -10.53 29.83 10.17
CA GLY A 451 -11.95 29.48 10.26
C GLY A 451 -12.76 29.94 9.06
N ASP A 452 -13.80 29.16 8.77
CA ASP A 452 -14.90 29.55 7.92
C ASP A 452 -15.81 30.52 8.69
N GLN A 453 -16.23 31.61 8.04
CA GLN A 453 -17.18 32.57 8.61
C GLN A 453 -18.58 31.97 8.85
N MET A 454 -18.85 30.75 8.34
CA MET A 454 -20.16 30.10 8.47
C MET A 454 -20.41 29.35 9.79
N MET A 455 -19.38 29.02 10.57
CA MET A 455 -19.53 28.41 11.90
C MET A 455 -19.30 29.48 12.99
N PHE A 456 -20.04 29.39 14.10
CA PHE A 456 -20.02 30.34 15.25
C PHE A 456 -18.65 30.56 15.94
N SER A 457 -17.54 30.05 15.40
CA SER A 457 -16.18 30.33 15.85
C SER A 457 -15.51 31.32 14.90
N GLU A 458 -15.20 32.53 15.39
CA GLU A 458 -14.35 33.50 14.69
C GLU A 458 -12.91 32.96 14.55
N GLY A 459 -12.66 32.13 13.55
CA GLY A 459 -11.29 31.75 13.19
C GLY A 459 -10.55 32.91 12.52
N LYS A 460 -9.21 32.86 12.53
CA LYS A 460 -8.39 33.90 11.90
C LYS A 460 -8.56 33.85 10.38
N GLN A 461 -8.61 35.01 9.74
CA GLN A 461 -8.56 35.07 8.28
C GLN A 461 -7.13 34.77 7.79
N HIS A 462 -7.02 33.95 6.76
CA HIS A 462 -5.74 33.69 6.10
C HIS A 462 -5.26 34.95 5.35
N ALA A 463 -3.93 35.17 5.31
CA ALA A 463 -3.34 36.34 4.65
C ALA A 463 -3.53 36.32 3.13
N ASN A 464 -3.52 35.12 2.53
CA ASN A 464 -3.77 34.93 1.10
C ASN A 464 -5.27 35.02 0.77
N VAL A 465 -5.62 35.89 -0.19
CA VAL A 465 -6.98 36.12 -0.67
C VAL A 465 -7.61 34.85 -1.23
N LEU A 466 -6.85 34.02 -1.97
CA LEU A 466 -7.35 32.77 -2.56
C LEU A 466 -7.87 31.81 -1.47
N VAL A 467 -7.07 31.61 -0.43
CA VAL A 467 -7.42 30.72 0.70
C VAL A 467 -8.62 31.27 1.46
N ARG A 468 -8.65 32.59 1.71
CA ARG A 468 -9.74 33.25 2.43
C ARG A 468 -11.07 33.14 1.69
N GLU A 469 -11.09 33.45 0.39
CA GLU A 469 -12.31 33.39 -0.41
C GLU A 469 -12.77 31.96 -0.69
N PHE A 470 -11.84 31.00 -0.74
CA PHE A 470 -12.18 29.59 -0.84
C PHE A 470 -12.89 29.11 0.44
N LEU A 471 -12.29 29.32 1.61
CA LEU A 471 -12.83 28.92 2.91
C LEU A 471 -14.17 29.58 3.24
N SER A 472 -14.45 30.79 2.72
CA SER A 472 -15.72 31.51 2.92
C SER A 472 -16.83 31.12 1.93
N SER A 473 -16.58 30.13 1.06
CA SER A 473 -17.48 29.77 -0.03
C SER A 473 -17.84 28.29 -0.04
N LEU A 474 -19.00 27.95 -0.61
CA LEU A 474 -19.40 26.56 -0.90
C LEU A 474 -18.73 26.02 -2.18
N SER A 475 -17.61 26.61 -2.61
CA SER A 475 -16.90 26.23 -3.82
C SER A 475 -16.06 24.97 -3.60
N ASP A 476 -15.71 24.28 -4.69
CA ASP A 476 -14.85 23.11 -4.66
C ASP A 476 -13.53 23.48 -5.34
N ALA A 477 -12.46 22.71 -5.11
CA ALA A 477 -11.15 23.00 -5.70
C ALA A 477 -11.20 23.07 -7.23
N SER A 478 -12.05 22.28 -7.88
CA SER A 478 -12.28 22.36 -9.32
C SER A 478 -12.81 23.73 -9.74
N HIS A 479 -13.73 24.32 -8.97
CA HIS A 479 -14.25 25.68 -9.24
C HIS A 479 -13.16 26.73 -9.13
N LEU A 480 -12.22 26.58 -8.19
CA LEU A 480 -11.08 27.48 -8.05
C LEU A 480 -10.23 27.47 -9.31
N PHE A 481 -9.83 26.28 -9.79
CA PHE A 481 -9.09 26.13 -11.04
C PHE A 481 -9.83 26.76 -12.23
N PHE A 482 -11.13 26.48 -12.38
CA PHE A 482 -11.90 27.07 -13.48
C PHE A 482 -11.98 28.60 -13.40
N ALA A 483 -12.16 29.15 -12.19
CA ALA A 483 -12.26 30.59 -11.96
C ALA A 483 -10.94 31.32 -12.20
N THR A 484 -9.79 30.73 -11.83
CA THR A 484 -8.47 31.37 -11.93
C THR A 484 -7.82 31.16 -13.29
N GLU A 485 -7.88 29.96 -13.86
CA GLU A 485 -7.09 29.60 -15.04
C GLU A 485 -7.87 29.58 -16.35
N LEU A 486 -9.15 29.17 -16.32
CA LEU A 486 -9.95 28.97 -17.53
C LEU A 486 -10.80 30.19 -17.89
N LEU A 487 -11.56 30.71 -16.92
CA LEU A 487 -12.48 31.81 -17.15
C LEU A 487 -11.81 33.07 -17.73
N PRO A 488 -10.59 33.47 -17.31
CA PRO A 488 -9.92 34.66 -17.89
C PRO A 488 -9.48 34.48 -19.34
N LYS A 489 -9.37 33.24 -19.85
CA LYS A 489 -8.88 32.92 -21.19
C LYS A 489 -10.03 32.67 -22.19
N LEU A 490 -11.28 32.71 -21.73
CA LEU A 490 -12.47 32.47 -22.55
C LEU A 490 -13.13 33.80 -22.96
N ASP A 491 -13.48 33.92 -24.25
CA ASP A 491 -14.30 35.03 -24.74
C ASP A 491 -15.77 34.75 -24.38
N VAL A 492 -16.24 35.30 -23.26
CA VAL A 492 -17.57 34.98 -22.71
C VAL A 492 -18.67 35.74 -23.47
N ALA A 493 -19.47 35.02 -24.28
CA ALA A 493 -20.76 35.52 -24.80
C ALA A 493 -21.87 34.46 -24.97
N ASP A 494 -21.58 33.16 -25.14
CA ASP A 494 -22.56 32.24 -25.73
C ASP A 494 -23.07 31.07 -24.85
N PHE A 495 -22.74 30.99 -23.56
CA PHE A 495 -23.23 29.86 -22.72
C PHE A 495 -23.26 30.17 -21.22
N LYS A 496 -24.11 29.45 -20.47
CA LYS A 496 -24.27 29.59 -19.03
C LYS A 496 -23.14 28.85 -18.29
N ILE A 497 -22.50 29.54 -17.36
CA ILE A 497 -21.43 29.01 -16.51
C ILE A 497 -21.99 28.80 -15.10
N ASP A 498 -21.47 27.80 -14.37
CA ASP A 498 -21.82 27.57 -12.96
C ASP A 498 -21.68 28.87 -12.14
N HIS A 499 -22.70 29.17 -11.34
CA HIS A 499 -22.73 30.32 -10.46
C HIS A 499 -21.57 30.30 -9.44
N ARG A 500 -21.15 29.12 -8.96
CA ARG A 500 -20.05 28.97 -8.00
C ARG A 500 -18.73 29.46 -8.61
N ILE A 501 -18.45 29.07 -9.86
CA ILE A 501 -17.24 29.50 -10.59
C ILE A 501 -17.24 31.01 -10.81
N THR A 502 -18.36 31.57 -11.31
CA THR A 502 -18.46 33.00 -11.59
C THR A 502 -18.48 33.87 -10.33
N SER A 503 -19.10 33.40 -9.25
CA SER A 503 -19.11 34.08 -7.96
C SER A 503 -17.71 34.11 -7.34
N LEU A 504 -17.00 32.98 -7.35
CA LEU A 504 -15.63 32.90 -6.85
C LEU A 504 -14.69 33.82 -7.66
N ALA A 505 -14.79 33.80 -9.00
CA ALA A 505 -13.99 34.68 -9.85
C ALA A 505 -14.20 36.18 -9.56
N ARG A 506 -15.43 36.61 -9.26
CA ARG A 506 -15.71 38.01 -8.86
C ARG A 506 -15.10 38.36 -7.51
N ARG A 507 -15.26 37.48 -6.52
CA ARG A 507 -14.67 37.66 -5.18
C ARG A 507 -13.16 37.77 -5.22
N LEU A 508 -12.50 36.94 -6.05
CA LEU A 508 -11.05 36.97 -6.23
C LEU A 508 -10.55 38.25 -6.92
N LYS A 509 -11.36 38.89 -7.77
CA LYS A 509 -11.04 40.19 -8.38
C LYS A 509 -11.28 41.38 -7.44
N GLY A 510 -11.93 41.17 -6.30
CA GLY A 510 -12.33 42.23 -5.38
C GLY A 510 -13.60 42.98 -5.80
N ASP A 511 -14.36 42.45 -6.76
CA ASP A 511 -15.62 43.05 -7.26
C ASP A 511 -16.82 42.67 -6.37
N GLY A 512 -16.62 42.53 -5.06
CA GLY A 512 -17.67 42.19 -4.10
C GLY A 512 -18.50 43.41 -3.70
N ASP A 513 -19.71 43.50 -4.25
CA ASP A 513 -20.90 44.28 -3.84
C ASP A 513 -20.65 45.56 -3.01
N GLU A 514 -20.80 46.72 -3.68
CA GLU A 514 -21.54 47.85 -3.10
C GLU A 514 -23.03 47.49 -2.94
#